data_AF-A0A5T0GGP3-F1
#
_entry.id   AF-A0A5T0GGP3-F1
#
_cell.length_a   1.000
_cell.length_b   1.000
_cell.length_c   1.000
_cell.angle_alpha   90.00
_cell.angle_beta   90.00
_cell.angle_gamma   90.00
#
_symmetry.space_group_name_H-M   'P 1'
#
loop_
_entity.id
_entity.type
_entity.pdbx_description
1 polymer ?
#
loop_
_entity_poly.entity_id
_entity_poly.type
_entity_poly.pdbx_seq_one_letter_code
_entity_poly.pdbx_strand_id
1 'polypeptide(L)' 'MAKNDDNLIKKTCKDLGLTYKQLGEKIGYSEATLNKNASTGKISKSIEVAINLYLETLELKKQLKQFNLLKEIIKDISK' A
#
# COMPACT_ATOMS: atom_id res chain seq x y z
N MET A 1 -14.95 22.52 -10.95
CA MET A 1 -13.86 22.04 -11.83
C MET A 1 -13.58 20.59 -11.47
N ALA A 2 -14.09 19.64 -12.26
CA ALA A 2 -13.96 18.21 -11.98
C ALA A 2 -12.78 17.62 -12.74
N LYS A 3 -11.84 17.01 -12.01
CA LYS A 3 -10.95 15.93 -12.49
C LYS A 3 -10.63 15.04 -11.28
N ASN A 4 -11.61 14.24 -10.88
CA ASN A 4 -11.54 13.37 -9.72
C ASN A 4 -11.16 11.94 -10.15
N ASP A 5 -10.08 11.81 -10.91
CA ASP A 5 -9.41 10.52 -11.14
C ASP A 5 -8.08 10.54 -10.37
N ASP A 6 -8.18 10.33 -9.05
CA ASP A 6 -7.01 10.03 -8.24
C ASP A 6 -6.41 8.73 -8.77
N ASN A 7 -5.30 8.85 -9.50
CA ASN A 7 -4.56 7.68 -9.97
C ASN A 7 -4.08 6.83 -8.78
N LEU A 8 -3.73 5.57 -9.07
CA LEU A 8 -3.40 4.58 -8.04
C LEU A 8 -2.38 5.08 -6.99
N ILE A 9 -1.36 5.84 -7.40
CA ILE A 9 -0.37 6.43 -6.48
C ILE A 9 -1.03 7.38 -5.48
N LYS A 10 -1.83 8.34 -5.97
CA LYS A 10 -2.54 9.31 -5.13
C LYS A 10 -3.49 8.63 -4.16
N LYS A 11 -4.27 7.67 -4.66
CA LYS A 11 -5.21 6.89 -3.86
C LYS A 11 -4.48 6.13 -2.75
N THR A 12 -3.43 5.38 -3.09
CA THR A 12 -2.66 4.61 -2.10
C THR A 12 -2.01 5.51 -1.05
N CYS A 13 -1.44 6.65 -1.44
CA CYS A 13 -0.88 7.62 -0.49
C CYS A 13 -1.95 8.19 0.46
N LYS A 14 -3.14 8.50 -0.05
CA LYS A 14 -4.26 8.99 0.76
C LYS A 14 -4.78 7.92 1.72
N ASP A 15 -5.03 6.71 1.23
CA ASP A 15 -5.60 5.61 2.00
C ASP A 15 -4.66 5.13 3.11
N LEU A 16 -3.35 5.16 2.88
CA LEU A 16 -2.34 4.74 3.84
C LEU A 16 -1.73 5.90 4.66
N GLY A 17 -2.11 7.15 4.39
CA GLY A 17 -1.52 8.33 5.03
C GLY A 17 -0.02 8.49 4.74
N LEU A 18 0.43 8.13 3.54
CA LEU A 18 1.84 8.15 3.13
C LEU A 18 2.12 9.32 2.19
N THR A 19 3.33 9.88 2.28
CA THR A 19 3.87 10.77 1.24
C THR A 19 4.36 9.96 0.03
N TYR A 20 4.55 10.62 -1.12
CA TYR A 20 5.13 9.95 -2.30
C TYR A 20 6.54 9.41 -2.01
N LYS A 21 7.32 10.12 -1.19
CA LYS A 21 8.62 9.62 -0.75
C LYS A 21 8.51 8.30 0.01
N GLN A 22 7.62 8.25 1.00
CA GLN A 22 7.43 7.05 1.83
C GLN A 22 6.87 5.87 1.02
N LEU A 23 5.92 6.12 0.12
CA LEU A 23 5.43 5.08 -0.78
C LEU A 23 6.57 4.58 -1.66
N GLY A 24 7.34 5.48 -2.27
CA GLY A 24 8.51 5.16 -3.11
C GLY A 24 9.52 4.27 -2.39
N GLU A 25 9.91 4.62 -1.17
CA GLU A 25 10.80 3.82 -0.32
C GLU A 25 10.25 2.41 -0.06
N LYS A 26 8.93 2.26 0.11
CA LYS A 26 8.29 0.95 0.34
C LYS A 26 8.28 0.06 -0.90
N ILE A 27 8.14 0.67 -2.10
CA ILE A 27 8.00 -0.06 -3.37
C ILE A 27 9.27 -0.03 -4.24
N GLY A 28 10.38 0.54 -3.75
CA GLY A 28 11.66 0.56 -4.44
C GLY A 28 11.79 1.63 -5.54
N TYR A 29 11.09 2.76 -5.42
CA TYR A 29 11.12 3.86 -6.39
C TYR A 29 11.45 5.20 -5.74
N SER A 30 12.02 6.13 -6.51
CA SER A 30 12.25 7.51 -6.03
C SER A 30 10.97 8.33 -6.00
N GLU A 31 10.92 9.31 -5.09
CA GLU A 31 9.81 10.29 -5.01
C GLU A 31 9.56 10.99 -6.35
N ALA A 32 10.64 11.39 -7.06
CA ALA A 32 10.54 12.05 -8.36
C ALA A 32 9.83 11.18 -9.40
N THR A 33 10.09 9.86 -9.38
CA THR A 33 9.42 8.91 -10.27
C THR A 33 7.93 8.84 -9.98
N LEU A 34 7.55 8.73 -8.71
CA LEU A 34 6.15 8.67 -8.31
C LEU A 34 5.41 9.98 -8.58
N ASN A 35 6.04 11.13 -8.31
CA ASN A 35 5.48 12.44 -8.61
C ASN A 35 5.21 12.60 -10.11
N LYS A 36 6.16 12.22 -10.98
CA LYS A 36 5.97 12.26 -12.43
C LYS A 36 4.80 11.38 -12.89
N ASN A 37 4.72 10.14 -12.41
CA ASN A 37 3.61 9.23 -12.75
C ASN A 37 2.27 9.75 -12.21
N ALA A 38 2.25 10.25 -10.98
CA ALA A 38 1.05 10.80 -10.35
C ALA A 38 0.56 12.11 -11.00
N SER A 39 1.47 12.93 -11.53
CA SER A 39 1.12 14.19 -12.18
C SER A 39 0.68 13.99 -13.63
N THR A 40 1.31 13.04 -14.34
CA THR A 40 0.97 12.73 -15.74
C THR A 40 -0.24 11.81 -15.88
N GLY A 41 -0.65 11.13 -14.80
CA GLY A 41 -1.73 10.13 -14.81
C GLY A 41 -1.37 8.83 -15.53
N LYS A 42 -0.19 8.74 -16.13
CA LYS A 42 0.33 7.55 -16.82
C LYS A 42 1.21 6.79 -15.85
N ILE A 43 0.61 5.86 -15.11
CA ILE A 43 1.33 4.96 -14.22
C ILE A 43 1.91 3.81 -15.06
N SER A 44 3.22 3.58 -14.97
CA SER A 44 3.83 2.42 -15.62
C SER A 44 3.32 1.12 -14.99
N LYS A 45 3.21 0.05 -15.80
CA LYS A 45 2.74 -1.25 -15.30
C LYS A 45 3.60 -1.79 -14.15
N SER A 46 4.90 -1.50 -14.17
CA SER A 46 5.83 -1.88 -13.10
C SER A 46 5.51 -1.23 -11.75
N ILE A 47 5.14 0.06 -11.75
CA ILE A 47 4.75 0.78 -10.53
C ILE A 47 3.39 0.30 -10.04
N GLU A 48 2.45 0.08 -10.96
CA GLU A 48 1.13 -0.48 -10.62
C GLU A 48 1.26 -1.83 -9.91
N VAL A 49 2.05 -2.76 -10.47
CA VAL A 49 2.32 -4.07 -9.86
C VAL A 49 3.00 -3.91 -8.50
N ALA A 50 4.00 -3.03 -8.38
CA ALA A 50 4.70 -2.81 -7.12
C ALA A 50 3.76 -2.27 -6.02
N ILE A 51 2.85 -1.35 -6.36
CA ILE A 51 1.84 -0.85 -5.42
C ILE A 51 0.88 -1.97 -5.00
N ASN A 52 0.38 -2.77 -5.95
CA ASN A 52 -0.54 -3.86 -5.65
C ASN A 52 0.10 -4.92 -4.76
N LEU A 53 1.35 -5.33 -5.04
CA LEU A 53 2.11 -6.25 -4.19
C LEU A 53 2.32 -5.71 -2.79
N TYR A 54 2.57 -4.41 -2.66
CA TYR A 54 2.70 -3.77 -1.35
C TYR A 54 1.38 -3.78 -0.58
N LEU A 55 0.26 -3.46 -1.22
CA LEU A 55 -1.08 -3.52 -0.60
C LEU A 55 -1.44 -4.94 -0.16
N GLU A 56 -1.18 -5.94 -1.02
CA GLU A 56 -1.37 -7.35 -0.70
C GLU A 56 -0.51 -7.76 0.51
N THR A 57 0.75 -7.33 0.55
CA THR A 57 1.64 -7.58 1.70
C THR A 57 1.09 -7.00 3.00
N LEU A 58 0.47 -5.81 2.97
CA LEU A 58 -0.15 -5.21 4.15
C LEU A 58 -1.36 -6.03 4.62
N GLU A 59 -2.21 -6.48 3.70
CA GLU A 59 -3.38 -7.30 4.03
C GLU A 59 -2.97 -8.67 4.58
N LEU A 60 -1.98 -9.33 3.97
CA LEU A 60 -1.43 -10.60 4.46
C LEU A 60 -0.86 -10.46 5.88
N LYS A 61 -0.12 -9.37 6.16
CA LYS A 61 0.40 -9.09 7.51
C LYS A 61 -0.73 -8.89 8.54
N LYS A 62 -1.82 -8.24 8.14
CA LYS A 62 -3.00 -8.06 8.99
C LYS A 62 -3.69 -9.39 9.29
N GLN A 63 -3.89 -10.23 8.28
CA GLN A 63 -4.47 -11.57 8.44
C GLN A 63 -3.61 -12.45 9.33
N LEU A 64 -2.28 -12.43 9.14
CA LEU A 64 -1.33 -13.16 9.98
C LEU A 64 -1.39 -12.70 11.44
N LYS A 65 -1.52 -11.39 11.68
CA LYS A 65 -1.71 -10.85 13.04
C LYS A 65 -3.01 -11.35 13.68
N GLN A 66 -4.11 -11.39 12.93
CA GLN A 66 -5.39 -11.92 13.42
C GLN A 66 -5.30 -13.41 13.75
N PHE A 67 -4.63 -14.20 12.90
CA PHE A 67 -4.42 -15.62 13.14
C PHE A 67 -3.57 -15.87 14.40
N ASN A 68 -2.50 -15.10 14.58
CA ASN A 68 -1.67 -15.20 15.78
C ASN A 68 -2.45 -14.82 17.04
N LEU A 69 -3.30 -13.79 16.99
CA LEU A 69 -4.16 -13.43 18.10
C LEU A 69 -5.14 -14.56 18.46
N LEU A 70 -5.77 -15.17 17.46
CA LEU A 70 -6.65 -16.32 17.66
C LEU A 70 -5.91 -17.48 18.34
N LYS A 71 -4.68 -17.78 17.87
CA LYS A 71 -3.84 -18.83 18.44
C LYS A 71 -3.53 -18.60 19.91
N GLU A 72 -3.20 -17.37 20.29
CA GLU A 72 -2.93 -17.02 21.70
C GLU A 72 -4.21 -17.13 22.55
N ILE A 73 -5.36 -16.65 22.06
CA ILE A 73 -6.65 -16.80 22.76
C ILE A 73 -6.99 -18.28 23.00
N ILE A 74 -6.83 -19.14 21.99
CA ILE A 74 -7.07 -20.58 22.13
C ILE A 74 -6.14 -21.20 23.17
N LYS A 75 -4.87 -20.81 23.17
CA LYS A 75 -3.86 -21.29 24.12
C LYS A 75 -4.16 -20.85 25.56
N ASP A 76 -4.71 -19.65 25.73
CA ASP A 76 -5.09 -19.13 27.05
C ASP A 76 -6.36 -19.80 27.60
N ILE A 77 -7.33 -20.15 26.74
CA ILE A 77 -8.57 -20.84 27.14
C ILE A 77 -8.34 -22.35 27.37
N SER A 78 -7.34 -22.94 26.71
CA SER A 78 -7.03 -24.37 26.83
C SER A 78 -6.11 -24.70 28.01
N LYS A 79 -5.76 -23.71 28.84
CA LYS A 79 -5.11 -23.88 30.15
C LYS A 79 -6.18 -23.92 31.24
#